data_AF-A0AAN6M7E6-F1
#
_entry.id   AF-A0AAN6M7E6-F1
#
_cell.length_a   1.000
_cell.length_b   1.000
_cell.length_c   1.000
_cell.angle_alpha   90.00
_cell.angle_beta   90.00
_cell.angle_gamma   90.00
#
_symmetry.space_group_name_H-M   'P 1'
#
loop_
_entity.id
_entity.type
_entity.pdbx_description
1 polymer ?
#
loop_
_entity_poly.entity_id
_entity_poly.type
_entity_poly.pdbx_seq_one_letter_code
_entity_poly.pdbx_strand_id
1 'polypeptide(L)'
;MSSIDLPLKDGKIILITGGASGIGLSLTKQAANLGAKVLVADLRTTPEFDSWIQDKNDVLYVKADVSHWPDFQKLFAACEEKWNDVPDAYGICAGVFEPPFSNFWQDPEDERYAQVDINVSHPIKLTRLAIKKSLGKRKRASVCIISSIGGLSGSTAAPLYCATKHAIVGFVKSMTATEGITGVKVTTICPGLVHTPLFTDDKKSQFSFQERNALKPDEVATGMLNLLQEKKYECGTVLEISLAGTRVIPEWNPKLHPTTFSKTFTREQPWKLKGVPIIAQLTEAEKNRAPRAAAEGDAASAANEAPFHRLYVGNIHFSVTEDDLKEIFIPFGELEQVTLQRGEQNPTRSKGYGFVQFVDPNDAKKALSEMVRGPLITSLHGAGPKKSRT
;
A
#
# COMPACT_ATOMS: atom_id res chain seq x y z
N MET A 1 8.24 13.47 -10.43
CA MET A 1 9.01 12.52 -11.28
C MET A 1 8.01 11.61 -11.96
N SER A 2 8.25 11.21 -13.22
CA SER A 2 7.47 10.14 -13.85
C SER A 2 7.75 8.80 -13.16
N SER A 3 6.76 7.89 -13.19
CA SER A 3 6.93 6.56 -12.61
C SER A 3 8.11 5.80 -13.25
N ILE A 4 8.68 4.86 -12.50
CA ILE A 4 9.90 4.14 -12.86
C ILE A 4 9.64 3.25 -14.09
N ASP A 5 10.55 3.34 -15.04
CA ASP A 5 10.72 2.42 -16.15
C ASP A 5 11.95 1.56 -15.84
N LEU A 6 11.74 0.32 -15.41
CA LEU A 6 12.76 -0.55 -14.83
C LEU A 6 12.84 -1.87 -15.61
N PRO A 7 13.39 -1.89 -16.84
CA PRO A 7 13.53 -3.13 -17.58
C PRO A 7 14.47 -4.09 -16.81
N LEU A 8 14.00 -5.29 -16.51
CA LEU A 8 14.75 -6.30 -15.72
C LEU A 8 15.74 -7.06 -16.59
N LYS A 9 16.72 -6.33 -17.11
CA LYS A 9 17.82 -6.81 -17.94
C LYS A 9 19.12 -6.09 -17.55
N ASP A 10 20.20 -6.31 -18.29
CA ASP A 10 21.45 -5.55 -18.14
C ASP A 10 22.00 -5.57 -16.71
N GLY A 11 21.91 -6.72 -16.03
CA GLY A 11 22.43 -6.92 -14.69
C GLY A 11 21.55 -6.37 -13.55
N LYS A 12 20.31 -5.96 -13.83
CA LYS A 12 19.32 -5.64 -12.79
C LYS A 12 19.05 -6.83 -11.88
N ILE A 13 18.93 -6.56 -10.58
CA ILE A 13 18.76 -7.59 -9.57
C ILE A 13 17.31 -7.59 -9.08
N ILE A 14 16.67 -8.75 -9.07
CA ILE A 14 15.35 -8.95 -8.47
C ILE A 14 15.43 -9.93 -7.30
N LEU A 15 14.84 -9.57 -6.16
CA LEU A 15 14.59 -10.47 -5.04
C LEU A 15 13.16 -11.00 -5.13
N ILE A 16 12.99 -12.33 -5.12
CA ILE A 16 11.70 -13.00 -5.18
C ILE A 16 11.52 -13.90 -3.96
N THR A 17 10.59 -13.54 -3.08
CA THR A 17 10.19 -14.41 -1.96
C THR A 17 9.13 -15.40 -2.41
N GLY A 18 9.20 -16.66 -1.98
CA GLY A 18 8.33 -17.72 -2.52
C GLY A 18 8.68 -18.08 -3.96
N GLY A 19 9.92 -17.84 -4.36
CA GLY A 19 10.36 -17.89 -5.76
C GLY A 19 10.70 -19.30 -6.28
N ALA A 20 10.56 -20.35 -5.46
CA ALA A 20 10.88 -21.73 -5.86
C ALA A 20 9.63 -22.57 -6.20
N SER A 21 8.41 -22.00 -6.15
CA SER A 21 7.18 -22.70 -6.55
C SER A 21 6.11 -21.76 -7.13
N GLY A 22 5.14 -22.34 -7.85
CA GLY A 22 3.93 -21.64 -8.31
C GLY A 22 4.22 -20.33 -9.06
N ILE A 23 3.48 -19.27 -8.72
CA ILE A 23 3.64 -17.94 -9.35
C ILE A 23 5.06 -17.39 -9.17
N GLY A 24 5.67 -17.61 -8.01
CA GLY A 24 7.03 -17.15 -7.75
C GLY A 24 8.07 -17.86 -8.61
N LEU A 25 7.92 -19.16 -8.86
CA LEU A 25 8.78 -19.89 -9.81
C LEU A 25 8.62 -19.37 -11.23
N SER A 26 7.39 -19.13 -11.68
CA SER A 26 7.15 -18.50 -12.98
C SER A 26 7.79 -17.12 -13.09
N LEU A 27 7.70 -16.28 -12.05
CA LEU A 27 8.37 -14.98 -12.02
C LEU A 27 9.89 -15.12 -12.04
N THR A 28 10.46 -16.06 -11.28
CA THR A 28 11.89 -16.39 -11.29
C THR A 28 12.36 -16.77 -12.69
N LYS A 29 11.64 -17.67 -13.36
CA LYS A 29 11.96 -18.14 -14.71
C LYS A 29 11.90 -17.00 -15.72
N GLN A 30 10.83 -16.22 -15.71
CA GLN A 30 10.65 -15.12 -16.66
C GLN A 30 11.66 -13.98 -16.43
N ALA A 31 11.95 -13.60 -15.17
CA ALA A 31 12.96 -12.60 -14.88
C ALA A 31 14.36 -13.04 -15.32
N ALA A 32 14.74 -14.30 -15.08
CA ALA A 32 16.00 -14.86 -15.55
C ALA A 32 16.09 -14.86 -17.09
N ASN A 33 14.99 -15.18 -17.79
CA ASN A 33 14.94 -15.15 -19.25
C ASN A 33 15.09 -13.73 -19.83
N LEU A 34 14.77 -12.69 -19.06
CA LEU A 34 15.04 -11.29 -19.43
C LEU A 34 16.50 -10.87 -19.20
N GLY A 35 17.33 -11.72 -18.59
CA GLY A 35 18.72 -11.42 -18.24
C GLY A 35 18.88 -10.71 -16.90
N ALA A 36 17.88 -10.78 -16.02
CA ALA A 36 18.01 -10.31 -14.64
C ALA A 36 18.86 -11.28 -13.81
N LYS A 37 19.56 -10.72 -12.82
CA LYS A 37 20.10 -11.48 -11.69
C LYS A 37 18.98 -11.74 -10.70
N VAL A 38 18.75 -13.00 -10.32
CA VAL A 38 17.58 -13.39 -9.52
C VAL A 38 17.99 -13.96 -8.18
N LEU A 39 17.67 -13.27 -7.10
CA LEU A 39 17.76 -13.79 -5.74
C LEU A 39 16.43 -14.44 -5.38
N VAL A 40 16.43 -15.76 -5.24
CA VAL A 40 15.29 -16.57 -4.84
C VAL A 40 15.36 -16.82 -3.33
N ALA A 41 14.33 -16.39 -2.61
CA ALA A 41 14.16 -16.64 -1.20
C ALA A 41 12.96 -17.56 -0.99
N ASP A 42 13.16 -18.72 -0.38
CA ASP A 42 12.07 -19.66 -0.11
C ASP A 42 12.36 -20.52 1.13
N LEU A 43 11.33 -21.11 1.72
CA LEU A 43 11.47 -22.03 2.85
C LEU A 43 12.14 -23.35 2.43
N ARG A 44 11.91 -23.75 1.18
CA ARG A 44 12.40 -24.98 0.57
C ARG A 44 12.44 -24.83 -0.95
N THR A 45 13.25 -25.66 -1.60
CA THR A 45 13.20 -25.83 -3.05
C THR A 45 12.08 -26.80 -3.46
N THR A 46 11.85 -26.91 -4.76
CA THR A 46 10.98 -27.92 -5.37
C THR A 46 11.74 -28.68 -6.46
N PRO A 47 11.35 -29.92 -6.81
CA PRO A 47 12.01 -30.66 -7.89
C PRO A 47 12.03 -29.90 -9.23
N GLU A 48 10.95 -29.15 -9.52
CA GLU A 48 10.87 -28.31 -10.72
C GLU A 48 11.90 -27.16 -10.68
N PHE A 49 12.03 -26.50 -9.53
CA PHE A 49 13.03 -25.45 -9.34
C PHE A 49 14.45 -26.01 -9.40
N ASP A 50 14.71 -27.12 -8.70
CA ASP A 50 16.02 -27.77 -8.62
C ASP A 50 16.50 -28.25 -9.99
N SER A 51 15.58 -28.78 -10.81
CA SER A 51 15.90 -29.14 -12.20
C SER A 51 16.16 -27.91 -13.07
N TRP A 52 15.41 -26.82 -12.89
CA TRP A 52 15.52 -25.63 -13.74
C TRP A 52 16.73 -24.73 -13.40
N ILE A 53 17.13 -24.64 -12.13
CA ILE A 53 18.22 -23.78 -11.69
C ILE A 53 19.61 -24.32 -12.07
N GLN A 54 19.70 -25.58 -12.51
CA GLN A 54 20.96 -26.17 -12.98
C GLN A 54 21.62 -25.25 -14.02
N ASP A 55 22.91 -25.00 -13.81
CA ASP A 55 23.75 -24.14 -14.66
C ASP A 55 23.34 -22.65 -14.75
N LYS A 56 22.47 -22.16 -13.86
CA LYS A 56 22.07 -20.74 -13.80
C LYS A 56 22.91 -19.92 -12.81
N ASN A 57 24.07 -19.44 -13.26
CA ASN A 57 24.99 -18.64 -12.43
C ASN A 57 24.40 -17.31 -11.92
N ASP A 58 23.49 -16.71 -12.69
CA ASP A 58 22.81 -15.44 -12.33
C ASP A 58 21.59 -15.63 -11.44
N VAL A 59 21.30 -16.87 -11.02
CA VAL A 59 20.26 -17.17 -10.04
C VAL A 59 20.93 -17.62 -8.74
N LEU A 60 20.53 -17.02 -7.63
CA LEU A 60 20.99 -17.37 -6.29
C LEU A 60 19.81 -17.80 -5.44
N TYR A 61 19.83 -19.03 -4.94
CA TYR A 61 18.87 -19.49 -3.95
C TYR A 61 19.39 -19.24 -2.53
N VAL A 62 18.55 -18.69 -1.67
CA VAL A 62 18.80 -18.56 -0.24
C VAL A 62 17.59 -19.07 0.52
N LYS A 63 17.78 -20.13 1.32
CA LYS A 63 16.75 -20.58 2.26
C LYS A 63 16.43 -19.47 3.26
N ALA A 64 15.16 -19.06 3.33
CA ALA A 64 14.68 -18.00 4.19
C ALA A 64 13.22 -18.24 4.62
N ASP A 65 12.94 -18.06 5.90
CA ASP A 65 11.59 -17.92 6.43
C ASP A 65 11.19 -16.44 6.48
N VAL A 66 10.17 -16.08 5.70
CA VAL A 66 9.71 -14.69 5.60
C VAL A 66 9.04 -14.17 6.88
N SER A 67 8.66 -15.05 7.80
CA SER A 67 8.21 -14.70 9.15
C SER A 67 9.37 -14.52 10.14
N HIS A 68 10.59 -14.95 9.78
CA HIS A 68 11.78 -14.85 10.62
C HIS A 68 12.65 -13.63 10.25
N TRP A 69 12.56 -12.57 11.04
CA TRP A 69 13.18 -11.27 10.73
C TRP A 69 14.69 -11.29 10.39
N PRO A 70 15.54 -12.06 11.11
CA PRO A 70 16.96 -12.16 10.79
C PRO A 70 17.24 -12.65 9.35
N ASP A 71 16.34 -13.44 8.75
CA ASP A 71 16.55 -14.00 7.42
C ASP A 71 16.57 -12.90 6.34
N PHE A 72 15.89 -11.77 6.53
CA PHE A 72 16.03 -10.66 5.59
C PHE A 72 17.45 -10.08 5.57
N GLN A 73 18.14 -10.02 6.72
CA GLN A 73 19.53 -9.55 6.74
C GLN A 73 20.44 -10.51 5.95
N LYS A 74 20.21 -11.82 6.11
CA LYS A 74 20.88 -12.86 5.33
C LYS A 74 20.65 -12.69 3.82
N LEU A 75 19.42 -12.40 3.39
CA LEU A 75 19.10 -12.17 1.97
C LEU A 75 19.88 -11.00 1.39
N PHE A 76 19.89 -9.85 2.07
CA PHE A 76 20.63 -8.69 1.59
C PHE A 76 22.15 -8.90 1.63
N ALA A 77 22.67 -9.57 2.64
CA ALA A 77 24.09 -9.91 2.73
C ALA A 77 24.51 -10.82 1.57
N ALA A 78 23.73 -11.86 1.25
CA ALA A 78 24.01 -12.77 0.15
C ALA A 78 23.95 -12.07 -1.23
N CYS A 79 23.01 -11.12 -1.39
CA CYS A 79 22.94 -10.27 -2.59
C CYS A 79 24.20 -9.41 -2.73
N GLU A 80 24.61 -8.75 -1.65
CA GLU A 80 25.78 -7.88 -1.59
C GLU A 80 27.07 -8.69 -1.80
N GLU A 81 27.17 -9.90 -1.26
CA GLU A 81 28.31 -10.80 -1.48
C GLU A 81 28.43 -11.25 -2.93
N LYS A 82 27.33 -11.70 -3.54
CA LYS A 82 27.36 -12.26 -4.91
C LYS A 82 27.52 -11.19 -6.00
N TRP A 83 26.91 -10.02 -5.82
CA TRP A 83 26.81 -9.02 -6.88
C TRP A 83 27.30 -7.63 -6.49
N ASN A 84 27.83 -7.44 -5.27
CA ASN A 84 28.29 -6.15 -4.73
C ASN A 84 27.20 -5.06 -4.75
N ASP A 85 25.93 -5.48 -4.64
CA ASP A 85 24.80 -4.61 -4.86
C ASP A 85 23.53 -5.10 -4.15
N VAL A 86 22.47 -4.30 -4.19
CA VAL A 86 21.15 -4.60 -3.61
C VAL A 86 20.10 -4.75 -4.73
N PRO A 87 18.96 -5.42 -4.47
CA PRO A 87 17.93 -5.58 -5.48
C PRO A 87 17.35 -4.25 -5.99
N ASP A 88 17.13 -4.17 -7.30
CA ASP A 88 16.38 -3.09 -7.97
C ASP A 88 14.87 -3.39 -7.98
N ALA A 89 14.48 -4.67 -7.95
CA ALA A 89 13.10 -5.10 -7.94
C ALA A 89 12.80 -6.15 -6.86
N TYR A 90 11.54 -6.20 -6.44
CA TYR A 90 11.08 -7.09 -5.38
C TYR A 90 9.75 -7.74 -5.78
N GLY A 91 9.79 -9.03 -6.08
CA GLY A 91 8.61 -9.87 -6.31
C GLY A 91 8.19 -10.57 -5.01
N ILE A 92 7.19 -10.02 -4.32
CA ILE A 92 6.76 -10.56 -3.03
C ILE A 92 5.65 -11.59 -3.24
N CYS A 93 6.04 -12.85 -3.49
CA CYS A 93 5.12 -13.95 -3.81
C CYS A 93 4.82 -14.88 -2.62
N ALA A 94 5.68 -14.95 -1.60
CA ALA A 94 5.47 -15.85 -0.47
C ALA A 94 4.15 -15.51 0.26
N GLY A 95 3.31 -16.51 0.45
CA GLY A 95 1.99 -16.37 1.04
C GLY A 95 1.36 -17.73 1.32
N VAL A 96 0.41 -17.78 2.25
CA VAL A 96 -0.36 -18.98 2.60
C VAL A 96 -1.86 -18.70 2.50
N PHE A 97 -2.62 -19.72 2.11
CA PHE A 97 -4.08 -19.67 1.97
C PHE A 97 -4.69 -20.76 2.82
N GLU A 98 -5.45 -20.41 3.86
CA GLU A 98 -6.10 -21.31 4.81
C GLU A 98 -5.26 -22.55 5.18
N PRO A 99 -4.03 -22.40 5.71
CA PRO A 99 -3.29 -23.55 6.21
C PRO A 99 -3.97 -24.11 7.48
N PRO A 100 -3.96 -25.43 7.70
CA PRO A 100 -4.53 -26.03 8.93
C PRO A 100 -3.91 -25.49 10.23
N PHE A 101 -2.66 -25.04 10.19
CA PHE A 101 -1.95 -24.47 11.34
C PHE A 101 -2.26 -23.00 11.62
N SER A 102 -2.98 -22.30 10.72
CA SER A 102 -3.32 -20.88 10.91
C SER A 102 -4.44 -20.47 9.96
N ASN A 103 -5.68 -20.64 10.39
CA ASN A 103 -6.86 -20.13 9.70
C ASN A 103 -7.97 -19.79 10.71
N PHE A 104 -9.01 -19.07 10.29
CA PHE A 104 -10.08 -18.63 11.19
C PHE A 104 -10.90 -19.78 11.79
N TRP A 105 -11.06 -20.87 11.04
CA TRP A 105 -11.94 -21.99 11.43
C TRP A 105 -11.23 -23.03 12.30
N GLN A 106 -9.91 -23.06 12.27
CA GLN A 106 -9.04 -23.96 13.03
C GLN A 106 -7.92 -23.14 13.67
N ASP A 107 -8.32 -22.15 14.49
CA ASP A 107 -7.39 -21.35 15.26
C ASP A 107 -6.73 -22.24 16.33
N PRO A 108 -5.38 -22.35 16.37
CA PRO A 108 -4.71 -23.00 17.50
C PRO A 108 -4.83 -22.22 18.82
N GLU A 109 -5.46 -21.03 18.83
CA GLU A 109 -5.56 -20.11 19.98
C GLU A 109 -4.17 -19.59 20.43
N ASP A 110 -3.26 -19.44 19.48
CA ASP A 110 -1.96 -18.80 19.68
C ASP A 110 -2.12 -17.28 19.81
N GLU A 111 -1.14 -16.59 20.42
CA GLU A 111 -1.15 -15.12 20.53
C GLU A 111 -1.17 -14.39 19.17
N ARG A 112 -0.88 -15.10 18.07
CA ARG A 112 -0.84 -14.53 16.71
C ARG A 112 -1.21 -15.55 15.64
N TYR A 113 -1.81 -15.06 14.57
CA TYR A 113 -1.97 -15.83 13.34
C TYR A 113 -0.70 -15.80 12.48
N ALA A 114 -0.05 -16.95 12.29
CA ALA A 114 1.06 -17.09 11.34
C ALA A 114 0.68 -16.63 9.92
N GLN A 115 -0.57 -16.81 9.50
CA GLN A 115 -1.08 -16.30 8.23
C GLN A 115 -0.98 -14.77 8.11
N VAL A 116 -1.18 -14.02 9.21
CA VAL A 116 -1.01 -12.56 9.25
C VAL A 116 0.48 -12.19 9.15
N ASP A 117 1.36 -12.91 9.83
CA ASP A 117 2.80 -12.68 9.74
C ASP A 117 3.32 -12.87 8.31
N ILE A 118 2.89 -13.94 7.66
CA ILE A 118 3.35 -14.32 6.31
C ILE A 118 2.71 -13.44 5.24
N ASN A 119 1.40 -13.17 5.32
CA ASN A 119 0.68 -12.46 4.26
C ASN A 119 0.68 -10.94 4.43
N VAL A 120 0.93 -10.41 5.63
CA VAL A 120 0.85 -8.96 5.93
C VAL A 120 2.17 -8.42 6.45
N SER A 121 2.68 -8.94 7.57
CA SER A 121 3.90 -8.41 8.20
C SER A 121 5.10 -8.53 7.27
N HIS A 122 5.27 -9.67 6.60
CA HIS A 122 6.35 -9.91 5.65
C HIS A 122 6.36 -8.89 4.49
N PRO A 123 5.30 -8.75 3.66
CA PRO A 123 5.35 -7.81 2.53
C PRO A 123 5.62 -6.36 2.95
N ILE A 124 5.00 -5.91 4.06
CA ILE A 124 5.19 -4.55 4.58
C ILE A 124 6.64 -4.36 5.04
N LYS A 125 7.18 -5.30 5.82
CA LYS A 125 8.55 -5.20 6.33
C LYS A 125 9.59 -5.27 5.23
N LEU A 126 9.41 -6.16 4.24
CA LEU A 126 10.33 -6.26 3.10
C LEU A 126 10.25 -5.00 2.23
N THR A 127 9.08 -4.42 2.01
CA THR A 127 8.92 -3.12 1.33
C THR A 127 9.69 -2.01 2.06
N ARG A 128 9.61 -1.95 3.38
CA ARG A 128 10.39 -0.98 4.19
C ARG A 128 11.90 -1.18 4.03
N LEU A 129 12.37 -2.43 3.97
CA LEU A 129 13.79 -2.73 3.73
C LEU A 129 14.22 -2.39 2.30
N ALA A 130 13.38 -2.64 1.30
CA ALA A 130 13.60 -2.22 -0.08
C ALA A 130 13.85 -0.71 -0.17
N ILE A 131 12.99 0.09 0.46
CA ILE A 131 13.17 1.54 0.58
C ILE A 131 14.50 1.89 1.24
N LYS A 132 14.78 1.31 2.41
CA LYS A 132 16.02 1.59 3.16
C LYS A 132 17.28 1.27 2.34
N LYS A 133 17.32 0.09 1.70
CA LYS A 133 18.48 -0.39 0.93
C LYS A 133 18.67 0.39 -0.36
N SER A 134 17.58 0.68 -1.08
CA SER A 134 17.61 1.47 -2.32
C SER A 134 18.10 2.90 -2.07
N LEU A 135 17.57 3.56 -1.02
CA LEU A 135 18.05 4.89 -0.60
C LEU A 135 19.53 4.89 -0.20
N GLY A 136 19.97 3.85 0.53
CA GLY A 136 21.38 3.69 0.92
C GLY A 136 22.35 3.57 -0.26
N LYS A 137 21.88 3.06 -1.41
CA LYS A 137 22.64 2.99 -2.67
C LYS A 137 22.31 4.12 -3.64
N ARG A 138 21.43 5.07 -3.26
CA ARG A 138 20.91 6.17 -4.10
C ARG A 138 20.28 5.66 -5.41
N LYS A 139 19.55 4.55 -5.33
CA LYS A 139 18.86 3.94 -6.46
C LYS A 139 17.36 4.15 -6.37
N ARG A 140 16.69 3.91 -7.49
CA ARG A 140 15.25 3.67 -7.53
C ARG A 140 15.00 2.17 -7.45
N ALA A 141 13.82 1.78 -6.98
CA ALA A 141 13.42 0.37 -6.94
C ALA A 141 11.93 0.20 -7.25
N SER A 142 11.53 -1.03 -7.54
CA SER A 142 10.14 -1.40 -7.80
C SER A 142 9.71 -2.62 -6.99
N VAL A 143 8.57 -2.54 -6.33
CA VAL A 143 8.03 -3.59 -5.46
C VAL A 143 6.66 -4.00 -5.99
N CYS A 144 6.46 -5.29 -6.25
CA CYS A 144 5.17 -5.86 -6.60
C CYS A 144 4.79 -6.96 -5.60
N ILE A 145 3.64 -6.77 -4.95
CA ILE A 145 3.13 -7.69 -3.91
C ILE A 145 1.97 -8.51 -4.47
N ILE A 146 1.95 -9.82 -4.23
CA ILE A 146 0.76 -10.65 -4.54
C ILE A 146 -0.31 -10.47 -3.46
N SER A 147 -1.41 -9.81 -3.82
CA SER A 147 -2.66 -9.84 -3.07
C SER A 147 -3.56 -10.99 -3.55
N SER A 148 -4.84 -10.74 -3.82
CA SER A 148 -5.85 -11.68 -4.34
C SER A 148 -7.12 -10.91 -4.71
N ILE A 149 -8.01 -11.50 -5.51
CA ILE A 149 -9.42 -11.07 -5.54
C ILE A 149 -10.06 -11.11 -4.14
N GLY A 150 -9.58 -11.98 -3.24
CA GLY A 150 -9.95 -11.97 -1.82
C GLY A 150 -9.52 -10.72 -1.06
N GLY A 151 -8.69 -9.86 -1.66
CA GLY A 151 -8.37 -8.52 -1.16
C GLY A 151 -9.28 -7.41 -1.71
N LEU A 152 -10.21 -7.76 -2.60
CA LEU A 152 -11.19 -6.85 -3.23
C LEU A 152 -12.64 -7.22 -2.87
N SER A 153 -12.86 -8.49 -2.51
CA SER A 153 -14.15 -9.03 -2.09
C SER A 153 -13.98 -9.94 -0.88
N GLY A 154 -14.99 -9.96 0.00
CA GLY A 154 -15.03 -10.88 1.14
C GLY A 154 -15.44 -12.30 0.75
N SER A 155 -15.00 -13.27 1.55
CA SER A 155 -15.45 -14.66 1.48
C SER A 155 -15.59 -15.21 2.89
N THR A 156 -16.80 -15.67 3.24
CA THR A 156 -17.02 -16.34 4.52
C THR A 156 -16.20 -17.63 4.61
N ALA A 157 -15.90 -18.31 3.50
CA ALA A 157 -15.10 -19.54 3.55
C ALA A 157 -13.64 -19.31 3.96
N ALA A 158 -13.10 -18.09 3.83
CA ALA A 158 -11.70 -17.77 4.12
C ALA A 158 -11.54 -16.33 4.66
N PRO A 159 -12.17 -15.99 5.81
CA PRO A 159 -12.28 -14.61 6.26
C PRO A 159 -10.93 -14.03 6.70
N LEU A 160 -10.08 -14.83 7.36
CA LEU A 160 -8.74 -14.42 7.76
C LEU A 160 -7.84 -14.17 6.54
N TYR A 161 -7.83 -15.07 5.55
CA TYR A 161 -7.13 -14.83 4.30
C TYR A 161 -7.60 -13.54 3.62
N CYS A 162 -8.92 -13.36 3.45
CA CYS A 162 -9.49 -12.15 2.87
C CYS A 162 -9.04 -10.89 3.61
N ALA A 163 -9.06 -10.91 4.94
CA ALA A 163 -8.56 -9.80 5.76
C ALA A 163 -7.07 -9.50 5.46
N THR A 164 -6.22 -10.52 5.39
CA THR A 164 -4.79 -10.34 5.07
C THR A 164 -4.58 -9.74 3.67
N LYS A 165 -5.42 -10.11 2.68
CA LYS A 165 -5.31 -9.61 1.31
C LYS A 165 -5.88 -8.20 1.16
N HIS A 166 -6.92 -7.84 1.91
CA HIS A 166 -7.39 -6.46 2.03
C HIS A 166 -6.32 -5.57 2.67
N ALA A 167 -5.60 -6.06 3.69
CA ALA A 167 -4.52 -5.32 4.31
C ALA A 167 -3.41 -4.95 3.31
N ILE A 168 -3.06 -5.86 2.38
CA ILE A 168 -2.10 -5.56 1.31
C ILE A 168 -2.65 -4.52 0.31
N VAL A 169 -3.92 -4.61 -0.09
CA VAL A 169 -4.54 -3.61 -0.97
C VAL A 169 -4.52 -2.23 -0.31
N GLY A 170 -4.98 -2.13 0.94
CA GLY A 170 -4.96 -0.88 1.70
C GLY A 170 -3.55 -0.34 1.92
N PHE A 171 -2.58 -1.21 2.21
CA PHE A 171 -1.17 -0.84 2.31
C PHE A 171 -0.66 -0.23 1.01
N VAL A 172 -0.83 -0.90 -0.14
CA VAL A 172 -0.33 -0.40 -1.43
C VAL A 172 -1.00 0.93 -1.81
N LYS A 173 -2.31 1.06 -1.63
CA LYS A 173 -3.02 2.34 -1.86
C LYS A 173 -2.48 3.48 -1.00
N SER A 174 -2.05 3.19 0.22
CA SER A 174 -1.43 4.17 1.11
C SER A 174 -0.03 4.60 0.65
N MET A 175 0.58 3.90 -0.31
CA MET A 175 1.95 4.16 -0.79
C MET A 175 2.02 5.05 -2.03
N THR A 176 0.91 5.60 -2.55
CA THR A 176 0.87 6.37 -3.82
C THR A 176 1.94 7.46 -3.95
N ALA A 177 2.18 8.25 -2.90
CA ALA A 177 3.20 9.31 -2.92
C ALA A 177 4.65 8.81 -2.75
N THR A 178 4.84 7.53 -2.37
CA THR A 178 6.13 6.98 -1.94
C THR A 178 7.19 7.06 -3.02
N GLU A 179 6.83 6.81 -4.27
CA GLU A 179 7.79 6.85 -5.38
C GLU A 179 8.39 8.24 -5.58
N GLY A 180 7.59 9.30 -5.45
CA GLY A 180 8.07 10.68 -5.56
C GLY A 180 9.00 11.08 -4.41
N ILE A 181 8.81 10.49 -3.23
CA ILE A 181 9.56 10.81 -2.01
C ILE A 181 10.84 9.98 -1.90
N THR A 182 10.77 8.70 -2.25
CA THR A 182 11.83 7.71 -1.97
C THR A 182 12.47 7.13 -3.22
N GLY A 183 11.89 7.34 -4.40
CA GLY A 183 12.29 6.65 -5.63
C GLY A 183 11.82 5.20 -5.73
N VAL A 184 11.06 4.69 -4.75
CA VAL A 184 10.56 3.31 -4.75
C VAL A 184 9.09 3.24 -5.14
N LYS A 185 8.81 2.53 -6.23
CA LYS A 185 7.45 2.20 -6.68
C LYS A 185 6.93 1.00 -5.92
N VAL A 186 5.68 1.06 -5.45
CA VAL A 186 5.00 -0.05 -4.76
C VAL A 186 3.66 -0.30 -5.44
N THR A 187 3.43 -1.52 -5.90
CA THR A 187 2.19 -1.95 -6.57
C THR A 187 1.74 -3.32 -6.05
N THR A 188 0.52 -3.71 -6.36
CA THR A 188 0.03 -5.07 -6.09
C THR A 188 -0.73 -5.65 -7.26
N ILE A 189 -0.63 -6.97 -7.41
CA ILE A 189 -1.48 -7.76 -8.29
C ILE A 189 -2.50 -8.52 -7.45
N CYS A 190 -3.74 -8.62 -7.93
CA CYS A 190 -4.87 -9.30 -7.30
C CYS A 190 -5.33 -10.45 -8.20
N PRO A 191 -4.70 -11.64 -8.13
CA PRO A 191 -5.09 -12.77 -8.95
C PRO A 191 -6.41 -13.39 -8.51
N GLY A 192 -7.16 -13.91 -9.49
CA GLY A 192 -8.23 -14.88 -9.30
C GLY A 192 -7.69 -16.26 -8.91
N LEU A 193 -8.44 -17.32 -9.23
CA LEU A 193 -7.98 -18.70 -9.04
C LEU A 193 -6.74 -18.95 -9.92
N VAL A 194 -5.68 -19.53 -9.34
CA VAL A 194 -4.43 -19.84 -10.06
C VAL A 194 -4.05 -21.28 -9.79
N HIS A 195 -3.75 -22.02 -10.85
CA HIS A 195 -3.30 -23.41 -10.76
C HIS A 195 -1.88 -23.49 -10.18
N THR A 196 -1.79 -23.66 -8.86
CA THR A 196 -0.54 -23.69 -8.10
C THR A 196 -0.60 -24.76 -7.00
N PRO A 197 0.55 -25.18 -6.44
CA PRO A 197 0.60 -26.08 -5.28
C PRO A 197 -0.13 -25.57 -4.02
N LEU A 198 -0.54 -24.30 -3.98
CA LEU A 198 -1.30 -23.71 -2.88
C LEU A 198 -2.69 -24.36 -2.69
N PHE A 199 -3.26 -24.90 -3.78
CA PHE A 199 -4.53 -25.65 -3.75
C PHE A 199 -4.25 -27.16 -3.56
N THR A 200 -4.26 -27.60 -2.31
CA THR A 200 -4.31 -29.04 -1.95
C THR A 200 -5.64 -29.64 -2.37
N ASP A 201 -5.73 -30.97 -2.48
CA ASP A 201 -6.94 -31.63 -2.97
C ASP A 201 -8.17 -31.33 -2.11
N ASP A 202 -8.01 -31.25 -0.79
CA ASP A 202 -9.09 -30.82 0.13
C ASP A 202 -9.59 -29.40 -0.20
N LYS A 203 -8.68 -28.48 -0.50
CA LYS A 203 -9.02 -27.10 -0.88
C LYS A 203 -9.64 -27.03 -2.25
N LYS A 204 -9.21 -27.88 -3.19
CA LYS A 204 -9.85 -27.95 -4.51
C LYS A 204 -11.33 -28.32 -4.36
N SER A 205 -11.63 -29.29 -3.50
CA SER A 205 -13.01 -29.65 -3.16
C SER A 205 -13.77 -28.50 -2.48
N GLN A 206 -13.23 -27.97 -1.38
CA GLN A 206 -13.87 -26.92 -0.56
C GLN A 206 -14.19 -25.64 -1.35
N PHE A 207 -13.29 -25.22 -2.24
CA PHE A 207 -13.44 -23.99 -3.03
C PHE A 207 -13.90 -24.25 -4.47
N SER A 208 -14.36 -25.46 -4.78
CA SER A 208 -14.85 -25.86 -6.12
C SER A 208 -13.85 -25.52 -7.23
N PHE A 209 -12.56 -25.70 -6.97
CA PHE A 209 -11.49 -25.43 -7.93
C PHE A 209 -11.61 -26.37 -9.12
N GLN A 210 -11.58 -25.80 -10.33
CA GLN A 210 -11.48 -26.54 -11.59
C GLN A 210 -10.36 -25.92 -12.40
N GLU A 211 -9.44 -26.74 -12.91
CA GLU A 211 -8.27 -26.25 -13.67
C GLU A 211 -8.67 -25.36 -14.85
N ARG A 212 -9.75 -25.72 -15.56
CA ARG A 212 -10.31 -24.91 -16.67
C ARG A 212 -10.74 -23.49 -16.26
N ASN A 213 -10.96 -23.26 -14.97
CA ASN A 213 -11.40 -21.98 -14.40
C ASN A 213 -10.26 -21.26 -13.66
N ALA A 214 -9.00 -21.72 -13.80
CA ALA A 214 -7.84 -21.16 -13.13
C ALA A 214 -6.85 -20.56 -14.13
N LEU A 215 -6.23 -19.46 -13.73
CA LEU A 215 -5.08 -18.88 -14.41
C LEU A 215 -3.87 -19.81 -14.31
N LYS A 216 -2.97 -19.73 -15.29
CA LYS A 216 -1.63 -20.29 -15.19
C LYS A 216 -0.74 -19.36 -14.34
N PRO A 217 0.19 -19.91 -13.57
CA PRO A 217 1.20 -19.12 -12.84
C PRO A 217 1.95 -18.11 -13.72
N ASP A 218 2.22 -18.49 -14.98
CA ASP A 218 2.92 -17.64 -15.95
C ASP A 218 2.16 -16.36 -16.31
N GLU A 219 0.82 -16.40 -16.34
CA GLU A 219 -0.01 -15.22 -16.64
C GLU A 219 0.08 -14.20 -15.51
N VAL A 220 0.06 -14.67 -14.26
CA VAL A 220 0.21 -13.81 -13.09
C VAL A 220 1.63 -13.25 -13.01
N ALA A 221 2.65 -14.08 -13.23
CA ALA A 221 4.05 -13.65 -13.27
C ALA A 221 4.31 -12.59 -14.35
N THR A 222 3.69 -12.73 -15.53
CA THR A 222 3.73 -11.71 -16.59
C THR A 222 3.13 -10.39 -16.10
N GLY A 223 1.97 -10.43 -15.44
CA GLY A 223 1.35 -9.25 -14.83
C GLY A 223 2.25 -8.59 -13.78
N MET A 224 2.93 -9.38 -12.94
CA MET A 224 3.90 -8.88 -11.97
C MET A 224 5.10 -8.21 -12.64
N LEU A 225 5.66 -8.81 -13.69
CA LEU A 225 6.75 -8.21 -14.46
C LEU A 225 6.32 -6.88 -15.08
N ASN A 226 5.11 -6.79 -15.61
CA ASN A 226 4.59 -5.55 -16.17
C ASN A 226 4.46 -4.45 -15.10
N LEU A 227 3.94 -4.78 -13.91
CA LEU A 227 3.89 -3.86 -12.77
C LEU A 227 5.29 -3.40 -12.32
N LEU A 228 6.25 -4.33 -12.26
CA LEU A 228 7.61 -4.03 -11.84
C LEU A 228 8.32 -3.10 -12.82
N GLN A 229 8.17 -3.35 -14.13
CA GLN A 229 8.97 -2.73 -15.18
C GLN A 229 8.33 -1.48 -15.78
N GLU A 230 7.02 -1.50 -16.05
CA GLU A 230 6.41 -0.48 -16.89
C GLU A 230 6.00 0.77 -16.11
N LYS A 231 6.38 1.94 -16.63
CA LYS A 231 6.00 3.26 -16.07
C LYS A 231 4.50 3.58 -16.17
N LYS A 232 3.72 2.84 -16.96
CA LYS A 232 2.26 3.04 -17.09
C LYS A 232 1.51 2.66 -15.81
N TYR A 233 2.10 1.79 -15.00
CA TYR A 233 1.59 1.45 -13.68
C TYR A 233 2.33 2.30 -12.65
N GLU A 234 1.62 3.28 -12.11
CA GLU A 234 2.15 4.19 -11.11
C GLU A 234 2.16 3.56 -9.71
N CYS A 235 2.94 4.14 -8.79
CA CYS A 235 2.94 3.75 -7.39
C CYS A 235 1.52 3.79 -6.79
N GLY A 236 1.13 2.74 -6.09
CA GLY A 236 -0.23 2.53 -5.57
C GLY A 236 -1.16 1.76 -6.51
N THR A 237 -0.71 1.37 -7.70
CA THR A 237 -1.52 0.56 -8.62
C THR A 237 -1.93 -0.77 -7.97
N VAL A 238 -3.23 -1.06 -8.05
CA VAL A 238 -3.85 -2.35 -7.70
C VAL A 238 -4.36 -2.97 -8.99
N LEU A 239 -3.73 -4.03 -9.49
CA LEU A 239 -4.09 -4.68 -10.74
C LEU A 239 -4.78 -6.01 -10.49
N GLU A 240 -6.07 -6.11 -10.80
CA GLU A 240 -6.78 -7.39 -10.85
C GLU A 240 -6.42 -8.17 -12.11
N ILE A 241 -6.24 -9.48 -11.97
CA ILE A 241 -6.11 -10.43 -13.08
C ILE A 241 -6.99 -11.64 -12.84
N SER A 242 -7.83 -11.97 -13.82
CA SER A 242 -8.69 -13.15 -13.82
C SER A 242 -8.81 -13.70 -15.25
N LEU A 243 -9.53 -14.81 -15.44
CA LEU A 243 -9.85 -15.30 -16.79
C LEU A 243 -10.67 -14.29 -17.62
N ALA A 244 -11.34 -13.33 -16.97
CA ALA A 244 -12.04 -12.25 -17.67
C ALA A 244 -11.09 -11.13 -18.18
N GLY A 245 -9.80 -11.23 -17.87
CA GLY A 245 -8.77 -10.26 -18.26
C GLY A 245 -8.19 -9.50 -17.07
N THR A 246 -7.62 -8.33 -17.37
CA THR A 246 -6.97 -7.46 -16.37
C THR A 246 -7.73 -6.16 -16.18
N ARG A 247 -7.72 -5.63 -14.96
CA ARG A 247 -8.35 -4.36 -14.60
C ARG A 247 -7.56 -3.66 -13.52
N VAL A 248 -7.18 -2.40 -13.74
CA VAL A 248 -6.70 -1.55 -12.65
C VAL A 248 -7.88 -1.19 -11.78
N ILE A 249 -7.83 -1.57 -10.50
CA ILE A 249 -8.88 -1.25 -9.54
C ILE A 249 -8.82 0.25 -9.28
N PRO A 250 -9.89 0.99 -9.60
CA PRO A 250 -9.89 2.42 -9.34
C PRO A 250 -9.85 2.67 -7.83
N GLU A 251 -9.40 3.85 -7.44
CA GLU A 251 -9.79 4.33 -6.13
C GLU A 251 -11.31 4.37 -6.05
N TRP A 252 -11.86 4.05 -4.88
CA TRP A 252 -13.29 4.22 -4.65
C TRP A 252 -13.58 5.72 -4.68
N ASN A 253 -13.86 6.21 -5.88
CA ASN A 253 -14.25 7.56 -6.16
C ASN A 253 -15.52 7.47 -7.00
N PRO A 254 -16.68 7.17 -6.37
CA PRO A 254 -17.95 7.13 -7.08
C PRO A 254 -18.06 8.45 -7.84
N LYS A 255 -18.08 8.40 -9.17
CA LYS A 255 -18.27 9.58 -10.01
C LYS A 255 -19.56 10.24 -9.53
N LEU A 256 -19.45 11.38 -8.86
CA LEU A 256 -20.59 12.24 -8.65
C LEU A 256 -21.15 12.56 -10.04
N HIS A 257 -22.45 12.30 -10.24
CA HIS A 257 -23.13 12.65 -11.49
C HIS A 257 -22.82 14.11 -11.86
N PRO A 258 -22.55 14.41 -13.14
CA PRO A 258 -22.16 15.75 -13.55
C PRO A 258 -23.32 16.71 -13.30
N THR A 259 -23.18 17.57 -12.31
CA THR A 259 -23.85 18.87 -12.29
C THR A 259 -22.82 19.93 -12.65
N THR A 260 -23.23 20.77 -13.60
CA THR A 260 -22.47 21.72 -14.39
C THR A 260 -21.66 22.69 -13.53
N PHE A 261 -20.33 22.64 -13.58
CA PHE A 261 -19.51 23.80 -13.20
C PHE A 261 -18.34 23.99 -14.16
N SER A 262 -18.45 25.07 -14.93
CA SER A 262 -17.42 25.64 -15.79
C SER A 262 -16.78 26.80 -15.05
N LYS A 263 -15.46 26.77 -14.84
CA LYS A 263 -14.48 27.75 -15.37
C LYS A 263 -13.14 27.67 -14.62
N THR A 264 -12.11 27.76 -15.45
CA THR A 264 -10.67 28.02 -15.27
C THR A 264 -10.26 28.78 -14.02
N PHE A 265 -9.25 28.29 -13.27
CA PHE A 265 -8.44 29.13 -12.37
C PHE A 265 -6.96 28.73 -12.32
N THR A 266 -6.13 29.77 -12.27
CA THR A 266 -4.67 29.83 -12.30
C THR A 266 -4.00 29.40 -10.99
N ARG A 267 -2.74 28.97 -11.09
CA ARG A 267 -1.93 28.20 -10.13
C ARG A 267 -1.16 29.11 -9.15
N GLU A 268 -1.39 28.98 -7.84
CA GLU A 268 -0.51 29.51 -6.78
C GLU A 268 0.03 28.38 -5.88
N GLN A 269 1.21 28.62 -5.27
CA GLN A 269 2.12 27.63 -4.67
C GLN A 269 1.66 27.13 -3.28
N PRO A 270 1.98 25.88 -2.87
CA PRO A 270 1.64 25.35 -1.54
C PRO A 270 2.46 25.98 -0.41
N TRP A 271 1.86 26.10 0.79
CA TRP A 271 2.49 26.56 2.03
C TRP A 271 3.72 25.72 2.40
N LYS A 272 4.88 26.37 2.58
CA LYS A 272 6.15 25.72 2.93
C LYS A 272 6.69 26.23 4.25
N LEU A 273 7.26 25.34 5.06
CA LEU A 273 8.04 25.72 6.22
C LEU A 273 9.44 25.11 6.11
N LYS A 274 10.46 25.97 6.28
CA LYS A 274 11.89 25.61 6.04
C LYS A 274 12.09 24.93 4.67
N GLY A 275 11.35 25.38 3.65
CA GLY A 275 11.43 24.87 2.27
C GLY A 275 10.62 23.59 1.98
N VAL A 276 9.98 22.97 2.99
CA VAL A 276 9.21 21.73 2.86
C VAL A 276 7.71 22.03 2.86
N PRO A 277 6.91 21.50 1.92
CA PRO A 277 5.45 21.70 1.90
C PRO A 277 4.79 21.08 3.14
N ILE A 278 3.84 21.79 3.76
CA ILE A 278 3.03 21.25 4.86
C ILE A 278 1.65 20.84 4.34
N ILE A 279 1.10 19.74 4.86
CA ILE A 279 -0.23 19.23 4.48
C ILE A 279 -1.14 19.26 5.70
N ALA A 280 -2.26 19.98 5.64
CA ALA A 280 -3.31 19.96 6.66
C ALA A 280 -4.51 19.13 6.19
N GLN A 281 -5.05 18.26 7.04
CA GLN A 281 -6.21 17.41 6.77
C GLN A 281 -7.08 17.23 8.03
N LEU A 282 -8.33 16.80 7.88
CA LEU A 282 -9.14 16.32 9.02
C LEU A 282 -8.54 15.05 9.61
N THR A 283 -8.73 14.83 10.92
CA THR A 283 -8.32 13.56 11.55
C THR A 283 -9.25 12.42 11.14
N GLU A 284 -8.77 11.17 11.17
CA GLU A 284 -9.59 9.98 10.89
C GLU A 284 -10.77 9.85 11.87
N ALA A 285 -10.60 10.29 13.13
CA ALA A 285 -11.67 10.33 14.12
C ALA A 285 -12.80 11.30 13.71
N GLU A 286 -12.47 12.43 13.08
CA GLU A 286 -13.45 13.42 12.61
C GLU A 286 -14.09 13.00 11.28
N LYS A 287 -13.32 12.39 10.37
CA LYS A 287 -13.85 11.80 9.12
C LYS A 287 -14.90 10.71 9.40
N ASN A 288 -14.68 9.89 10.42
CA ASN A 288 -15.60 8.82 10.82
C ASN A 288 -16.83 9.31 11.63
N ARG A 289 -16.77 10.51 12.22
CA ARG A 289 -17.88 11.09 13.01
C ARG A 289 -18.88 11.87 12.15
N ALA A 290 -18.43 12.47 11.05
CA ALA A 290 -19.25 13.23 10.11
C ALA A 290 -20.46 12.46 9.52
N PRO A 291 -20.34 11.19 9.07
CA PRO A 291 -21.50 10.44 8.57
C PRO A 291 -22.45 9.94 9.67
N ARG A 292 -21.98 9.83 10.92
CA ARG A 292 -22.78 9.31 12.05
C ARG A 292 -23.78 10.34 12.57
N ALA A 293 -23.40 11.63 12.59
CA ALA A 293 -24.28 12.74 12.92
C ALA A 293 -25.39 13.01 11.88
N ALA A 294 -25.17 12.58 10.62
CA ALA A 294 -26.17 12.72 9.54
C ALA A 294 -27.20 11.58 9.49
N ALA A 295 -26.93 10.45 10.16
CA ALA A 295 -27.78 9.25 10.13
C ALA A 295 -28.73 9.14 11.34
N GLU A 296 -28.37 9.74 12.47
CA GLU A 296 -29.19 9.75 13.69
C GLU A 296 -30.05 11.02 13.71
N GLY A 297 -31.22 10.94 13.07
CA GLY A 297 -32.21 12.03 13.02
C GLY A 297 -32.97 12.24 14.31
N ASP A 298 -32.30 12.67 15.38
CA ASP A 298 -32.96 13.13 16.61
C ASP A 298 -33.26 14.64 16.54
N ALA A 299 -34.54 14.96 16.29
CA ALA A 299 -35.07 16.31 16.09
C ALA A 299 -35.25 17.13 17.40
N ALA A 300 -34.43 16.89 18.43
CA ALA A 300 -34.55 17.57 19.72
C ALA A 300 -33.19 17.98 20.32
N SER A 301 -32.33 18.64 19.53
CA SER A 301 -31.40 19.68 20.03
C SER A 301 -30.73 20.40 18.84
N ALA A 302 -31.44 21.36 18.26
CA ALA A 302 -30.90 22.25 17.21
C ALA A 302 -29.88 23.28 17.76
N ALA A 303 -29.01 22.87 18.69
CA ALA A 303 -27.99 23.71 19.32
C ALA A 303 -26.66 22.98 19.58
N ASN A 304 -26.45 21.78 19.02
CA ASN A 304 -25.20 21.05 19.21
C ASN A 304 -24.72 20.37 17.92
N GLU A 305 -24.48 21.18 16.87
CA GLU A 305 -23.59 20.75 15.79
C GLU A 305 -22.19 20.55 16.38
N ALA A 306 -21.79 19.30 16.62
CA ALA A 306 -20.49 18.97 17.19
C ALA A 306 -19.37 19.48 16.28
N PRO A 307 -18.46 20.35 16.74
CA PRO A 307 -17.69 21.13 15.80
C PRO A 307 -16.33 20.52 15.41
N PHE A 308 -15.94 20.69 14.15
CA PHE A 308 -14.61 20.35 13.61
C PHE A 308 -13.57 21.32 14.19
N HIS A 309 -12.90 20.97 15.28
CA HIS A 309 -11.98 21.87 15.98
C HIS A 309 -10.51 21.44 15.74
N ARG A 310 -10.24 20.16 15.44
CA ARG A 310 -8.89 19.62 15.28
C ARG A 310 -8.51 19.37 13.82
N LEU A 311 -7.25 19.60 13.50
CA LEU A 311 -6.63 19.31 12.22
C LEU A 311 -5.41 18.41 12.42
N TYR A 312 -5.24 17.43 11.54
CA TYR A 312 -3.99 16.71 11.33
C TYR A 312 -3.06 17.52 10.44
N VAL A 313 -1.79 17.64 10.83
CA VAL A 313 -0.76 18.33 10.05
C VAL A 313 0.39 17.36 9.78
N GLY A 314 0.60 17.01 8.51
CA GLY A 314 1.59 16.04 8.05
C GLY A 314 2.70 16.66 7.20
N ASN A 315 3.71 15.84 6.90
CA ASN A 315 4.91 16.22 6.13
C ASN A 315 5.76 17.32 6.80
N ILE A 316 5.84 17.27 8.13
CA ILE A 316 6.55 18.24 8.94
C ILE A 316 8.03 17.86 9.01
N HIS A 317 8.93 18.78 8.64
CA HIS A 317 10.37 18.53 8.76
C HIS A 317 10.78 18.33 10.23
N PHE A 318 11.78 17.47 10.50
CA PHE A 318 12.14 17.09 11.88
C PHE A 318 12.62 18.24 12.77
N SER A 319 13.02 19.36 12.17
CA SER A 319 13.48 20.57 12.87
C SER A 319 12.37 21.60 13.11
N VAL A 320 11.12 21.28 12.79
CA VAL A 320 9.96 22.16 13.01
C VAL A 320 9.46 21.97 14.44
N THR A 321 9.18 23.07 15.12
CA THR A 321 8.66 23.10 16.49
C THR A 321 7.14 23.35 16.51
N GLU A 322 6.51 23.17 17.68
CA GLU A 322 5.11 23.58 17.85
C GLU A 322 4.91 25.08 17.64
N ASP A 323 5.90 25.92 17.98
CA ASP A 323 5.81 27.37 17.78
C ASP A 323 5.87 27.73 16.28
N ASP A 324 6.72 27.05 15.50
CA ASP A 324 6.74 27.17 14.03
C ASP A 324 5.36 26.82 13.43
N LEU A 325 4.65 25.83 13.98
CA LEU A 325 3.29 25.50 13.56
C LEU A 325 2.28 26.56 14.03
N LYS A 326 2.35 27.03 15.28
CA LYS A 326 1.43 28.07 15.79
C LYS A 326 1.46 29.31 14.89
N GLU A 327 2.66 29.77 14.49
CA GLU A 327 2.81 30.94 13.62
C GLU A 327 2.06 30.80 12.28
N ILE A 328 2.00 29.59 11.71
CA ILE A 328 1.24 29.35 10.48
C ILE A 328 -0.27 29.40 10.74
N PHE A 329 -0.74 28.88 11.88
CA PHE A 329 -2.16 28.64 12.10
C PHE A 329 -2.90 29.77 12.84
N ILE A 330 -2.20 30.61 13.61
CA ILE A 330 -2.76 31.79 14.29
C ILE A 330 -3.49 32.76 13.33
N PRO A 331 -3.02 33.02 12.09
CA PRO A 331 -3.76 33.87 11.14
C PRO A 331 -5.17 33.39 10.80
N PHE A 332 -5.47 32.11 11.00
CA PHE A 332 -6.79 31.56 10.75
C PHE A 332 -7.72 31.68 11.97
N GLY A 333 -7.17 31.73 13.18
CA GLY A 333 -7.96 31.77 14.42
C GLY A 333 -7.17 31.47 15.70
N GLU A 334 -7.85 31.56 16.85
CA GLU A 334 -7.26 31.26 18.15
C GLU A 334 -7.02 29.75 18.32
N LEU A 335 -5.82 29.38 18.76
CA LEU A 335 -5.40 27.99 18.91
C LEU A 335 -5.52 27.53 20.38
N GLU A 336 -6.29 26.48 20.61
CA GLU A 336 -6.42 25.82 21.92
C GLU A 336 -5.22 24.89 22.17
N GLN A 337 -4.78 24.15 21.15
CA GLN A 337 -3.67 23.20 21.30
C GLN A 337 -2.89 23.01 20.00
N VAL A 338 -1.55 22.95 20.10
CA VAL A 338 -0.68 22.51 19.01
C VAL A 338 0.28 21.46 19.54
N THR A 339 0.28 20.28 18.93
CA THR A 339 1.04 19.13 19.43
C THR A 339 1.78 18.43 18.31
N LEU A 340 3.12 18.40 18.35
CA LEU A 340 3.91 17.52 17.50
C LEU A 340 4.04 16.14 18.11
N GLN A 341 3.90 15.11 17.29
CA GLN A 341 4.08 13.73 17.74
C GLN A 341 5.56 13.37 17.73
N ARG A 342 6.06 12.82 18.85
CA ARG A 342 7.48 12.45 19.04
C ARG A 342 7.62 10.96 19.34
N GLY A 343 8.82 10.41 19.15
CA GLY A 343 9.13 9.00 19.44
C GLY A 343 9.16 8.72 20.94
N GLU A 344 8.54 7.62 21.38
CA GLU A 344 8.56 7.19 22.80
C GLU A 344 9.97 6.99 23.35
N GLN A 345 10.90 6.52 22.50
CA GLN A 345 12.31 6.31 22.88
C GLN A 345 13.20 7.54 22.67
N ASN A 346 12.70 8.60 22.03
CA ASN A 346 13.44 9.85 21.87
C ASN A 346 12.48 11.05 21.83
N PRO A 347 12.19 11.67 22.99
CA PRO A 347 11.29 12.81 23.12
C PRO A 347 11.77 14.08 22.43
N THR A 348 12.96 14.10 21.84
CA THR A 348 13.46 15.25 21.06
C THR A 348 13.25 15.07 19.56
N ARG A 349 12.92 13.86 19.10
CA ARG A 349 12.77 13.53 17.67
C ARG A 349 11.30 13.50 17.25
N SER A 350 10.92 14.46 16.41
CA SER A 350 9.60 14.51 15.76
C SER A 350 9.35 13.28 14.86
N LYS A 351 8.11 12.80 14.81
CA LYS A 351 7.61 11.75 13.90
C LYS A 351 7.19 12.31 12.53
N GLY A 352 7.34 13.61 12.30
CA GLY A 352 7.02 14.27 11.04
C GLY A 352 5.54 14.62 10.83
N TYR A 353 4.75 14.61 11.90
CA TYR A 353 3.35 15.04 11.91
C TYR A 353 2.93 15.56 13.29
N GLY A 354 1.81 16.28 13.34
CA GLY A 354 1.24 16.85 14.55
C GLY A 354 -0.25 17.15 14.39
N PHE A 355 -0.82 17.80 15.40
CA PHE A 355 -2.20 18.22 15.42
C PHE A 355 -2.31 19.68 15.84
N VAL A 356 -3.23 20.40 15.21
CA VAL A 356 -3.59 21.78 15.54
C VAL A 356 -5.06 21.81 15.91
N GLN A 357 -5.38 22.45 17.01
CA GLN A 357 -6.70 22.47 17.64
C GLN A 357 -7.10 23.93 17.79
N PHE A 358 -8.16 24.34 17.10
CA PHE A 358 -8.71 25.70 17.20
C PHE A 358 -9.73 25.79 18.33
N VAL A 359 -9.84 26.97 18.93
CA VAL A 359 -10.93 27.30 19.85
C VAL A 359 -12.24 27.40 19.07
N ASP A 360 -12.24 28.15 17.95
CA ASP A 360 -13.40 28.24 17.05
C ASP A 360 -13.31 27.18 15.92
N PRO A 361 -14.31 26.31 15.80
CA PRO A 361 -14.42 25.32 14.73
C PRO A 361 -14.51 25.91 13.31
N ASN A 362 -15.01 27.14 13.18
CA ASN A 362 -15.04 27.86 11.90
C ASN A 362 -13.64 28.28 11.47
N ASP A 363 -12.74 28.55 12.42
CA ASP A 363 -11.34 28.87 12.14
C ASP A 363 -10.58 27.64 11.63
N ALA A 364 -10.88 26.46 12.17
CA ALA A 364 -10.36 25.19 11.64
C ALA A 364 -10.84 24.93 10.20
N LYS A 365 -12.12 25.22 9.88
CA LYS A 365 -12.65 25.14 8.51
C LYS A 365 -11.96 26.14 7.59
N LYS A 366 -11.73 27.37 8.05
CA LYS A 366 -11.03 28.42 7.30
C LYS A 366 -9.59 27.99 7.00
N ALA A 367 -8.84 27.59 8.02
CA ALA A 367 -7.47 27.06 7.90
C ALA A 367 -7.41 25.89 6.92
N LEU A 368 -8.34 24.92 7.03
CA LEU A 368 -8.42 23.80 6.11
C LEU A 368 -8.69 24.28 4.69
N SER A 369 -9.66 25.18 4.48
CA SER A 369 -10.02 25.66 3.13
C SER A 369 -8.88 26.45 2.44
N GLU A 370 -8.09 27.20 3.21
CA GLU A 370 -7.01 28.04 2.67
C GLU A 370 -5.68 27.26 2.55
N MET A 371 -5.44 26.28 3.43
CA MET A 371 -4.24 25.44 3.37
C MET A 371 -4.39 24.22 2.45
N VAL A 372 -5.62 23.73 2.24
CA VAL A 372 -5.96 22.66 1.28
C VAL A 372 -6.18 23.20 -0.14
N ARG A 373 -6.16 24.52 -0.38
CA ARG A 373 -6.18 25.11 -1.74
C ARG A 373 -4.85 24.92 -2.52
N GLY A 374 -4.18 23.78 -2.34
CA GLY A 374 -3.38 23.08 -3.34
C GLY A 374 -4.10 21.79 -3.73
N PRO A 375 -4.15 21.42 -5.02
CA PRO A 375 -5.38 20.97 -5.69
C PRO A 375 -5.95 19.66 -5.13
N LEU A 376 -7.02 19.73 -4.32
CA LEU A 376 -7.97 18.63 -4.14
C LEU A 376 -9.41 19.16 -3.96
N ILE A 377 -10.29 18.62 -4.80
CA ILE A 377 -11.69 18.96 -5.04
C ILE A 377 -12.54 18.73 -3.77
N THR A 378 -13.32 19.73 -3.34
CA THR A 378 -14.37 19.58 -2.31
C THR A 378 -15.58 20.47 -2.60
N SER A 379 -16.78 19.87 -2.71
CA SER A 379 -17.91 20.09 -1.77
C SER A 379 -19.26 19.65 -2.35
N LEU A 380 -20.02 18.90 -1.54
CA LEU A 380 -21.48 18.77 -1.58
C LEU A 380 -22.07 19.63 -0.44
N HIS A 381 -23.26 20.25 -0.61
CA HIS A 381 -24.42 20.25 0.31
C HIS A 381 -25.49 21.31 -0.06
N GLY A 382 -26.77 20.99 0.17
CA GLY A 382 -27.81 21.97 0.53
C GLY A 382 -29.08 22.00 -0.34
N ALA A 383 -30.23 21.67 0.26
CA ALA A 383 -31.53 21.48 -0.37
C ALA A 383 -32.48 22.70 -0.30
N GLY A 384 -33.37 22.83 -1.30
CA GLY A 384 -34.70 23.49 -1.23
C GLY A 384 -34.73 25.03 -1.26
N PRO A 385 -35.82 25.70 -1.71
CA PRO A 385 -37.21 25.28 -1.53
C PRO A 385 -38.11 25.27 -2.80
N LYS A 386 -39.27 24.63 -2.65
CA LYS A 386 -40.44 24.62 -3.56
C LYS A 386 -40.94 26.01 -3.94
N LYS A 387 -41.46 26.17 -5.17
CA LYS A 387 -42.66 26.95 -5.59
C LYS A 387 -42.89 26.68 -7.09
N SER A 388 -43.91 25.91 -7.48
CA SER A 388 -45.32 26.27 -7.77
C SER A 388 -45.57 26.58 -9.25
N ARG A 389 -46.46 25.76 -9.86
CA ARG A 389 -47.40 26.04 -10.97
C ARG A 389 -46.90 26.89 -12.16
N THR A 390 -46.95 26.31 -13.35
CA THR A 390 -48.16 26.29 -14.21
C THR A 390 -48.09 25.12 -15.17
#